data_AF-A0A343JFZ2-F1
#
_entry.id   AF-A0A343JFZ2-F1
#
_cell.length_a   1.000
_cell.length_b   1.000
_cell.length_c   1.000
_cell.angle_alpha   90.00
_cell.angle_beta   90.00
_cell.angle_gamma   90.00
#
_symmetry.space_group_name_H-M   'P 1'
#
loop_
_entity.id
_entity.type
_entity.pdbx_description
1 polymer ?
#
loop_
_entity_poly.entity_id
_entity_poly.type
_entity_poly.pdbx_seq_one_letter_code
_entity_poly.pdbx_strand_id
1 'polypeptide(L)'
;MLLEDYKGLIYYLQNPFVEKLKFNNFIMSKEGEFHFYEVKKIFLGIYLIVILSIIIFFIYSLIKKYNKEKNDMLKLFNKGANILITIFTILLIAIYTDFSKAFVIFHKIFFNNDYWIFDEKTDPIIKVLPEEVFKLYAIIIVVLLIIFIIVYKVLYYKSKKRSITK
;
A
#
# COMPACT_ATOMS: atom_id res chain seq x y z
N MET A 1 -23.71 0.58 -12.49
CA MET A 1 -23.96 1.52 -11.38
C MET A 1 -22.82 1.52 -10.36
N LEU A 2 -22.86 0.78 -9.25
CA LEU A 2 -21.80 0.85 -8.21
C LEU A 2 -20.41 0.42 -8.70
N LEU A 3 -20.34 -0.60 -9.57
CA LEU A 3 -19.08 -1.07 -10.14
C LEU A 3 -18.43 -0.02 -11.06
N GLU A 4 -19.22 0.82 -11.73
CA GLU A 4 -18.69 1.87 -12.62
C GLU A 4 -18.08 3.00 -11.80
N ASP A 5 -18.75 3.44 -10.73
CA ASP A 5 -18.19 4.42 -9.80
C ASP A 5 -16.94 3.90 -9.10
N TYR A 6 -16.94 2.62 -8.71
CA TYR A 6 -15.75 1.97 -8.17
C TYR A 6 -14.59 1.97 -9.18
N LYS A 7 -14.84 1.56 -10.43
CA LYS A 7 -13.82 1.59 -11.49
C LYS A 7 -13.34 3.02 -11.77
N GLY A 8 -14.23 3.99 -11.78
CA GLY A 8 -13.92 5.41 -11.95
C GLY A 8 -13.03 5.93 -10.83
N LEU A 9 -13.34 5.59 -9.57
CA LEU A 9 -12.52 5.92 -8.41
C LEU A 9 -11.12 5.32 -8.53
N ILE A 10 -11.01 4.01 -8.77
CA ILE A 10 -9.70 3.35 -8.91
C ILE A 10 -8.90 3.94 -10.07
N TYR A 11 -9.55 4.21 -11.21
CA TYR A 11 -8.91 4.85 -12.36
C TYR A 11 -8.39 6.24 -12.01
N TYR A 12 -9.18 7.06 -11.32
CA TYR A 12 -8.77 8.38 -10.84
C TYR A 12 -7.56 8.31 -9.90
N LEU A 13 -7.60 7.42 -8.90
CA LEU A 13 -6.54 7.28 -7.90
C LEU A 13 -5.20 6.84 -8.51
N GLN A 14 -5.24 6.04 -9.58
CA GLN A 14 -4.05 5.47 -10.22
C GLN A 14 -3.54 6.27 -11.42
N ASN A 15 -4.31 7.23 -11.94
CA ASN A 15 -3.95 7.97 -13.15
C ASN A 15 -3.54 9.42 -12.84
N PRO A 16 -2.26 9.80 -13.04
CA PRO A 16 -1.81 11.17 -12.79
C PRO A 16 -2.48 12.20 -13.70
N PHE A 17 -2.95 11.80 -14.89
CA PHE A 17 -3.52 12.70 -15.90
C PHE A 17 -5.00 13.04 -15.69
N VAL A 18 -5.69 12.39 -14.75
CA VAL A 18 -7.10 12.67 -14.46
C VAL A 18 -7.22 13.65 -13.30
N GLU A 19 -7.47 14.93 -13.58
CA GLU A 19 -7.43 15.97 -12.55
C GLU A 19 -8.60 15.89 -11.55
N LYS A 20 -9.79 15.53 -12.02
CA LYS A 20 -11.02 15.55 -11.22
C LYS A 20 -11.70 14.19 -11.16
N LEU A 21 -12.05 13.77 -9.94
CA LEU A 21 -12.88 12.61 -9.69
C LEU A 21 -14.33 12.94 -10.06
N LYS A 22 -14.98 12.05 -10.81
CA LYS A 22 -16.39 12.15 -11.16
C LYS A 22 -17.08 10.83 -10.86
N PHE A 23 -18.14 10.90 -10.06
CA PHE A 23 -19.07 9.81 -9.85
C PHE A 23 -20.31 10.02 -10.70
N ASN A 24 -20.87 8.93 -11.20
CA ASN A 24 -22.12 8.91 -11.95
C ASN A 24 -23.32 8.84 -11.00
N ASN A 25 -23.19 8.19 -9.83
CA ASN A 25 -24.32 7.93 -8.93
C ASN A 25 -24.18 8.56 -7.54
N PHE A 26 -23.06 9.20 -7.24
CA PHE A 26 -22.82 9.88 -5.97
C PHE A 26 -22.53 11.35 -6.19
N ILE A 27 -23.15 12.19 -5.37
CA ILE A 27 -22.67 13.56 -5.17
C ILE A 27 -21.47 13.54 -4.21
N MET A 28 -20.70 14.62 -4.21
CA MET A 28 -19.53 14.75 -3.36
C MET A 28 -19.35 16.22 -2.98
N SER A 29 -19.04 16.46 -1.71
CA SER A 29 -18.68 17.78 -1.20
C SER A 29 -17.29 18.21 -1.70
N LYS A 30 -16.92 19.47 -1.45
CA LYS A 30 -15.56 19.95 -1.79
C LYS A 30 -14.52 19.28 -0.91
N GLU A 31 -14.87 19.03 0.34
CA GLU A 31 -14.09 18.35 1.36
C GLU A 31 -13.85 16.88 0.98
N GLY A 32 -14.91 16.17 0.58
CA GLY A 32 -14.82 14.80 0.09
C GLY A 32 -13.98 14.69 -1.18
N GLU A 33 -14.15 15.62 -2.13
CA GLU A 33 -13.33 15.70 -3.34
C GLU A 33 -11.85 15.90 -2.99
N PHE A 34 -11.55 16.79 -2.04
CA PHE A 34 -10.20 17.06 -1.58
C PHE A 34 -9.58 15.84 -0.90
N HIS A 35 -10.33 15.13 -0.06
CA HIS A 35 -9.84 13.91 0.58
C HIS A 35 -9.42 12.85 -0.46
N PHE A 36 -10.25 12.59 -1.48
CA PHE A 36 -9.88 11.65 -2.54
C PHE A 36 -8.68 12.12 -3.37
N TYR A 37 -8.49 13.43 -3.53
CA TYR A 37 -7.28 13.98 -4.13
C TYR A 37 -6.02 13.72 -3.28
N GLU A 38 -6.12 13.84 -1.95
CA GLU A 38 -5.03 13.48 -1.04
C GLU A 38 -4.71 11.97 -1.12
N VAL A 39 -5.74 11.12 -1.14
CA VAL A 39 -5.58 9.66 -1.35
C VAL A 39 -4.90 9.37 -2.69
N LYS A 40 -5.26 10.07 -3.77
CA LYS A 40 -4.60 9.95 -5.07
C LYS A 40 -3.09 10.24 -4.98
N LYS A 41 -2.69 11.28 -4.25
CA LYS A 41 -1.26 11.59 -4.04
C LYS A 41 -0.52 10.44 -3.36
N ILE A 42 -1.16 9.77 -2.39
CA ILE A 42 -0.57 8.60 -1.73
C ILE A 42 -0.36 7.47 -2.72
N PHE A 43 -1.36 7.14 -3.56
CA PHE A 43 -1.24 6.11 -4.60
C PHE A 43 -0.11 6.40 -5.58
N LEU A 44 -0.06 7.61 -6.14
CA LEU A 44 0.98 8.01 -7.08
C LEU A 44 2.37 8.06 -6.41
N GLY A 45 2.43 8.51 -5.16
CA GLY A 45 3.65 8.51 -4.35
C GLY A 45 4.21 7.10 -4.15
N ILE A 46 3.36 6.11 -3.89
CA ILE A 46 3.75 4.70 -3.81
C ILE A 46 4.36 4.23 -5.14
N TYR A 47 3.73 4.53 -6.29
CA TYR A 47 4.29 4.17 -7.59
C TYR A 47 5.66 4.81 -7.83
N LEU A 48 5.82 6.08 -7.48
CA LEU A 48 7.10 6.76 -7.59
C LEU A 48 8.17 6.09 -6.73
N ILE A 49 7.87 5.77 -5.46
CA ILE A 49 8.79 5.06 -4.56
C ILE A 49 9.19 3.71 -5.13
N VAL A 50 8.24 2.94 -5.68
CA VAL A 50 8.52 1.64 -6.31
C VAL A 50 9.45 1.79 -7.51
N ILE A 51 9.16 2.72 -8.43
CA ILE A 51 9.98 2.98 -9.61
C ILE A 51 11.40 3.39 -9.20
N LEU A 52 11.54 4.34 -8.27
CA LEU A 52 12.84 4.78 -7.78
C LEU A 52 13.60 3.64 -7.09
N SER A 53 12.92 2.79 -6.32
CA SER A 53 13.53 1.64 -5.66
C SER A 53 14.08 0.63 -6.68
N ILE A 54 13.36 0.39 -7.79
CA ILE A 54 13.82 -0.49 -8.88
C ILE A 54 15.05 0.11 -9.58
N ILE A 55 15.04 1.41 -9.87
CA ILE A 55 16.16 2.11 -10.49
C ILE A 55 17.40 2.03 -9.59
N ILE A 56 17.27 2.36 -8.30
CA ILE A 56 18.35 2.29 -7.32
C ILE A 56 18.89 0.86 -7.23
N PHE A 57 18.01 -0.14 -7.20
CA PHE A 57 18.39 -1.55 -7.18
C PHE A 57 19.24 -1.94 -8.41
N PHE A 58 18.83 -1.51 -9.60
CA PHE A 58 19.54 -1.81 -10.84
C PHE A 58 20.91 -1.12 -10.89
N ILE A 59 20.97 0.18 -10.56
CA ILE A 59 22.22 0.95 -10.50
C ILE A 59 23.20 0.32 -9.51
N TYR A 60 22.75 -0.01 -8.29
CA TYR A 60 23.59 -0.67 -7.30
C TYR A 60 24.14 -2.00 -7.83
N SER A 61 23.29 -2.81 -8.46
CA SER A 61 23.68 -4.11 -9.01
C SER A 61 24.70 -3.97 -10.13
N LEU A 62 24.57 -2.96 -11.00
CA LEU A 62 25.54 -2.65 -12.04
C LEU A 62 26.88 -2.20 -11.47
N ILE A 63 26.89 -1.31 -10.47
CA ILE A 63 28.13 -0.84 -9.82
C ILE A 63 28.89 -2.01 -9.21
N LYS A 64 28.20 -2.88 -8.45
CA LYS A 64 28.83 -4.08 -7.86
C LYS A 64 29.40 -5.01 -8.92
N LYS A 65 28.69 -5.21 -10.04
CA LYS A 65 29.15 -6.02 -11.16
C LYS A 65 30.39 -5.41 -11.82
N TYR A 66 30.39 -4.10 -12.08
CA TYR A 66 31.51 -3.38 -12.71
C TYR A 66 32.77 -3.44 -11.85
N ASN A 67 32.64 -3.22 -10.54
CA ASN A 67 33.74 -3.30 -9.58
C ASN A 67 34.18 -4.74 -9.26
N LYS A 68 33.55 -5.76 -9.85
CA LYS A 68 33.76 -7.19 -9.53
C LYS A 68 33.57 -7.52 -8.04
N GLU A 69 32.73 -6.74 -7.35
CA GLU A 69 32.40 -6.93 -5.95
C GLU A 69 31.31 -7.97 -5.76
N LYS A 70 31.33 -8.67 -4.63
CA LYS A 70 30.26 -9.62 -4.29
C LYS A 70 28.93 -8.89 -4.13
N ASN A 71 27.93 -9.33 -4.88
CA ASN A 71 26.57 -8.81 -4.74
C ASN A 71 25.88 -9.46 -3.53
N ASP A 72 25.87 -8.77 -2.40
CA ASP A 72 25.21 -9.19 -1.16
C ASP A 72 23.73 -8.79 -1.09
N MET A 73 23.10 -8.41 -2.21
CA MET A 73 21.68 -8.00 -2.27
C MET A 73 20.72 -9.00 -1.64
N LEU A 74 20.95 -10.30 -1.82
CA LEU A 74 20.10 -11.33 -1.19
C LEU A 74 20.12 -11.24 0.34
N LYS A 75 21.25 -10.86 0.96
CA LYS A 75 21.32 -10.65 2.41
C LYS A 75 20.59 -9.36 2.82
N LEU A 76 20.72 -8.30 2.03
CA LEU A 76 20.02 -7.02 2.25
C LEU A 76 18.50 -7.21 2.19
N PHE A 77 18.00 -7.87 1.15
CA PHE A 77 16.59 -8.22 1.03
C PHE A 77 16.11 -9.12 2.15
N ASN A 78 16.93 -10.07 2.63
CA ASN A 78 16.57 -10.91 3.76
C ASN A 78 16.46 -10.12 5.07
N LYS A 79 17.30 -9.09 5.28
CA LYS A 79 17.16 -8.14 6.40
C LYS A 79 15.90 -7.29 6.26
N GLY A 80 15.63 -6.76 5.06
CA GLY A 80 14.41 -6.02 4.77
C GLY A 80 13.14 -6.86 5.04
N ALA A 81 13.14 -8.12 4.62
CA ALA A 81 12.06 -9.06 4.88
C ALA A 81 11.82 -9.31 6.39
N ASN A 82 12.86 -9.29 7.24
CA ASN A 82 12.70 -9.37 8.70
C ASN A 82 11.98 -8.12 9.27
N ILE A 83 12.32 -6.95 8.75
CA ILE A 83 11.70 -5.70 9.19
C ILE A 83 10.23 -5.70 8.75
N LEU A 84 9.96 -6.02 7.49
CA LEU A 84 8.61 -6.03 6.92
C LEU A 84 7.69 -7.04 7.60
N ILE A 85 8.16 -8.27 7.88
CA ILE A 85 7.32 -9.25 8.57
C ILE A 85 6.95 -8.76 9.98
N THR A 86 7.87 -8.09 10.66
CA THR A 86 7.61 -7.49 12.00
C THR A 86 6.57 -6.40 11.90
N ILE A 87 6.74 -5.44 10.97
CA ILE A 87 5.80 -4.33 10.76
C ILE A 87 4.40 -4.85 10.42
N PHE A 88 4.28 -5.77 9.45
CA PHE A 88 2.98 -6.29 9.03
C PHE A 88 2.31 -7.16 10.09
N THR A 89 3.08 -7.87 10.92
CA THR A 89 2.51 -8.60 12.07
C THR A 89 1.94 -7.63 13.10
N ILE A 90 2.67 -6.57 13.45
CA ILE A 90 2.17 -5.52 14.37
C ILE A 90 0.91 -4.86 13.81
N LEU A 91 0.93 -4.53 12.51
CA LEU A 91 -0.23 -3.93 11.84
C LEU A 91 -1.44 -4.86 11.84
N LEU A 92 -1.24 -6.16 11.57
CA LEU A 92 -2.31 -7.15 11.61
C LEU A 92 -2.93 -7.27 13.01
N ILE A 93 -2.09 -7.27 14.05
CA ILE A 93 -2.57 -7.28 15.45
C ILE A 93 -3.39 -6.02 15.73
N ALA A 94 -2.91 -4.83 15.35
CA ALA A 94 -3.63 -3.58 15.56
C ALA A 94 -5.01 -3.57 14.86
N ILE A 95 -5.06 -4.01 13.60
CA ILE A 95 -6.31 -4.17 12.82
C ILE A 95 -7.27 -5.16 13.49
N TYR A 96 -6.75 -6.25 14.04
CA TYR A 96 -7.57 -7.27 14.69
C TYR A 96 -8.12 -6.82 16.05
N THR A 97 -7.33 -6.08 16.84
CA THR A 97 -7.73 -5.67 18.18
C THR A 97 -8.73 -4.51 18.18
N ASP A 98 -8.50 -3.49 17.36
CA ASP A 98 -9.32 -2.28 17.31
C ASP A 98 -9.12 -1.57 15.97
N PHE A 99 -9.91 -1.99 14.97
CA PHE A 99 -9.81 -1.43 13.63
C PHE A 99 -10.21 0.04 13.59
N SER A 100 -11.24 0.46 14.33
CA SER A 100 -11.71 1.85 14.34
C SER A 100 -10.63 2.80 14.82
N LYS A 101 -9.94 2.45 15.92
CA LYS A 101 -8.80 3.21 16.41
C LYS A 101 -7.64 3.21 15.41
N ALA A 102 -7.32 2.05 14.83
CA ALA A 102 -6.28 1.96 13.81
C ALA A 102 -6.60 2.82 12.58
N PHE A 103 -7.86 2.84 12.14
CA PHE A 103 -8.37 3.64 11.02
C PHE A 103 -8.21 5.13 11.31
N VAL A 104 -8.61 5.61 12.50
CA VAL A 104 -8.44 7.02 12.88
C VAL A 104 -6.95 7.40 12.98
N ILE A 105 -6.11 6.54 13.56
CA ILE A 105 -4.66 6.80 13.66
C ILE A 105 -4.04 6.88 12.27
N PHE A 106 -4.40 5.97 11.36
CA PHE A 106 -3.95 6.01 9.97
C PHE A 106 -4.30 7.36 9.33
N HIS A 107 -5.55 7.82 9.45
CA HIS A 107 -5.95 9.08 8.86
C HIS A 107 -5.19 10.27 9.45
N LYS A 108 -4.94 10.29 10.77
CA LYS A 108 -4.15 11.34 11.42
C LYS A 108 -2.67 11.33 11.04
N ILE A 109 -2.13 10.21 10.58
CA ILE A 109 -0.74 10.13 10.07
C ILE A 109 -0.64 10.74 8.67
N PHE A 110 -1.64 10.48 7.82
CA PHE A 110 -1.57 10.84 6.39
C PHE A 110 -2.27 12.16 6.05
N PHE A 111 -3.21 12.62 6.87
CA PHE A 111 -4.02 13.80 6.64
C PHE A 111 -3.94 14.74 7.85
N ASN A 112 -3.87 16.04 7.57
CA ASN A 112 -3.80 17.09 8.59
C ASN A 112 -5.14 17.86 8.69
N ASN A 113 -6.23 17.20 8.34
CA ASN A 113 -7.60 17.72 8.31
C ASN A 113 -8.57 16.56 8.63
N ASP A 114 -9.86 16.89 8.81
CA ASP A 114 -10.91 15.92 9.13
C ASP A 114 -11.83 15.60 7.93
N TYR A 115 -11.42 15.93 6.70
CA TYR A 115 -12.25 15.74 5.50
C TYR A 115 -12.49 14.27 5.12
N TRP A 116 -11.79 13.34 5.77
CA TRP A 116 -12.06 11.90 5.69
C TRP A 116 -13.29 11.47 6.51
N ILE A 117 -13.85 12.36 7.34
CA ILE A 117 -15.12 12.14 8.05
C ILE A 117 -16.27 12.63 7.16
N PHE A 118 -16.89 11.70 6.44
CA PHE A 118 -17.96 11.99 5.49
C PHE A 118 -19.34 12.13 6.16
N ASP A 119 -20.11 13.14 5.74
CA ASP A 119 -21.56 13.23 6.03
C ASP A 119 -22.32 12.52 4.90
N GLU A 120 -23.17 11.57 5.25
CA GLU A 120 -23.98 10.79 4.32
C GLU A 120 -24.86 11.65 3.39
N LYS A 121 -25.24 12.87 3.80
CA LYS A 121 -26.05 13.80 3.01
C LYS A 121 -25.26 14.48 1.89
N THR A 122 -23.99 14.79 2.12
CA THR A 122 -23.14 15.49 1.15
C THR A 122 -22.20 14.54 0.41
N ASP A 123 -21.84 13.43 1.05
CA ASP A 123 -20.88 12.42 0.62
C ASP A 123 -21.47 11.01 0.81
N PRO A 124 -22.56 10.66 0.11
CA PRO A 124 -23.26 9.37 0.23
C PRO A 124 -22.40 8.15 -0.13
N ILE A 125 -21.22 8.36 -0.70
CA ILE A 125 -20.25 7.29 -0.96
C ILE A 125 -19.82 6.55 0.31
N ILE A 126 -19.93 7.17 1.49
CA ILE A 126 -19.64 6.50 2.77
C ILE A 126 -20.52 5.26 2.99
N LYS A 127 -21.74 5.22 2.43
CA LYS A 127 -22.63 4.06 2.53
C LYS A 127 -22.08 2.82 1.82
N VAL A 128 -21.24 3.01 0.80
CA VAL A 128 -20.65 1.93 0.00
C VAL A 128 -19.17 1.71 0.29
N LEU A 129 -18.56 2.61 1.07
CA LEU A 129 -17.23 2.48 1.65
C LEU A 129 -17.28 2.52 3.19
N PRO A 130 -18.09 1.66 3.84
CA PRO A 130 -18.10 1.63 5.30
C PRO A 130 -16.78 1.09 5.85
N GLU A 131 -16.52 1.37 7.12
CA GLU A 131 -15.31 0.96 7.82
C GLU A 131 -15.01 -0.55 7.68
N GLU A 132 -16.02 -1.41 7.77
CA GLU A 132 -15.86 -2.88 7.64
C GLU A 132 -15.31 -3.32 6.27
N VAL A 133 -15.63 -2.57 5.21
CA VAL A 133 -15.06 -2.83 3.88
C VAL A 133 -13.56 -2.52 3.88
N PHE A 134 -13.14 -1.41 4.50
CA PHE A 134 -11.74 -1.08 4.65
C PHE A 134 -10.99 -2.07 5.55
N LYS A 135 -11.63 -2.57 6.61
CA LYS A 135 -11.06 -3.62 7.47
C LYS A 135 -10.76 -4.87 6.68
N LEU A 136 -11.72 -5.32 5.87
CA LEU A 136 -11.55 -6.48 5.00
C LEU A 136 -10.39 -6.29 4.03
N TYR A 137 -10.32 -5.14 3.34
CA TYR A 137 -9.22 -4.84 2.42
C TYR A 137 -7.87 -4.78 3.13
N ALA A 138 -7.80 -4.15 4.30
CA ALA A 138 -6.57 -4.07 5.09
C ALA A 138 -6.08 -5.46 5.50
N ILE A 139 -6.97 -6.33 6.00
CA ILE A 139 -6.63 -7.72 6.35
C ILE A 139 -6.13 -8.49 5.12
N ILE A 140 -6.85 -8.45 4.00
CA ILE A 140 -6.47 -9.15 2.77
C ILE A 140 -5.08 -8.71 2.31
N ILE A 141 -4.84 -7.40 2.23
CA ILE A 141 -3.55 -6.84 1.78
C ILE A 141 -2.42 -7.28 2.72
N VAL A 142 -2.60 -7.12 4.04
CA VAL A 142 -1.56 -7.44 5.03
C VAL A 142 -1.26 -8.94 5.04
N VAL A 143 -2.28 -9.81 4.97
CA VAL A 143 -2.10 -11.27 4.92
C VAL A 143 -1.37 -11.69 3.63
N LEU A 144 -1.75 -11.12 2.48
CA LEU A 144 -1.05 -11.41 1.22
C LEU A 144 0.42 -10.99 1.27
N LEU A 145 0.73 -9.82 1.85
CA LEU A 145 2.11 -9.35 2.02
C LEU A 145 2.92 -10.28 2.94
N ILE A 146 2.32 -10.74 4.05
CA ILE A 146 2.92 -11.73 4.94
C ILE A 146 3.21 -13.03 4.19
N ILE A 147 2.26 -13.55 3.40
CA ILE A 147 2.44 -14.76 2.59
C ILE A 147 3.60 -14.59 1.61
N PHE A 148 3.67 -13.46 0.88
CA PHE A 148 4.77 -13.20 -0.04
C PHE A 148 6.13 -13.18 0.67
N ILE A 149 6.20 -12.58 1.86
CA ILE A 149 7.43 -12.56 2.66
C ILE A 149 7.82 -13.98 3.12
N ILE A 150 6.86 -14.79 3.57
CA ILE A 150 7.11 -16.18 3.97
C ILE A 150 7.61 -17.01 2.78
N VAL A 151 6.97 -16.90 1.62
CA VAL A 151 7.42 -17.58 0.39
C VAL A 151 8.84 -17.16 0.04
N TYR A 152 9.14 -15.86 0.03
CA TYR A 152 10.48 -15.35 -0.20
C TYR A 152 11.51 -15.93 0.79
N LYS A 153 11.17 -15.97 2.09
CA LYS A 153 12.03 -16.54 3.15
C LYS A 153 12.31 -18.02 2.91
N VAL A 154 11.29 -18.82 2.61
CA VAL A 154 11.44 -20.25 2.31
C VAL A 154 12.38 -20.44 1.12
N LEU A 155 12.21 -19.67 0.05
CA LEU A 155 13.08 -19.72 -1.13
C LEU A 155 14.53 -19.31 -0.80
N TYR A 156 14.71 -18.25 -0.01
CA TYR A 156 16.01 -17.78 0.44
C TYR A 156 16.78 -18.87 1.21
N TYR A 157 16.15 -19.51 2.20
CA TYR A 157 16.80 -20.56 2.99
C TYR A 157 17.05 -21.85 2.19
N LYS A 158 16.15 -22.22 1.26
CA LYS A 158 16.38 -23.35 0.34
C LYS A 158 17.59 -23.10 -0.57
N SER A 159 17.72 -21.89 -1.12
CA SER A 159 18.86 -21.49 -1.96
C SER A 159 20.18 -21.53 -1.18
N LYS A 160 20.18 -20.99 0.04
CA LYS A 160 21.37 -20.99 0.91
C LYS A 160 21.80 -22.40 1.32
N LYS A 161 20.86 -23.31 1.59
CA LYS A 161 21.18 -24.72 1.90
C LYS A 161 21.88 -25.40 0.72
N ARG A 162 21.39 -25.20 -0.51
CA ARG A 162 21.99 -25.76 -1.74
C ARG A 162 23.40 -25.24 -2.01
N SER A 163 23.71 -23.99 -1.67
CA SER A 163 25.05 -23.43 -1.84
C SER A 163 26.06 -23.91 -0.80
N ILE A 164 25.61 -24.45 0.34
CA ILE A 164 26.49 -25.00 1.39
C ILE A 164 26.83 -26.48 1.09
N THR A 165 25.93 -27.20 0.41
CA THR A 165 26.11 -28.62 0.07
C THR A 165 26.86 -28.87 -1.25
N LYS A 166 27.26 -27.82 -1.97
CA LYS A 166 28.12 -27.87 -3.16
C LYS A 166 29.49 -27.31 -2.79
#